data_AF-A0A832PXD3-F1
#
_entry.id   AF-A0A832PXD3-F1
#
_cell.length_a   1.000
_cell.length_b   1.000
_cell.length_c   1.000
_cell.angle_alpha   90.00
_cell.angle_beta   90.00
_cell.angle_gamma   90.00
#
_symmetry.space_group_name_H-M   'P 1'
#
loop_
_entity.id
_entity.type
_entity.pdbx_description
1 polymer ?
#
loop_
_entity_poly.entity_id
_entity_poly.type
_entity_poly.pdbx_seq_one_letter_code
_entity_poly.pdbx_strand_id
1 'polypeptide(L)'
;MATRRTIKRNALFALGLSIGILVLANILVQWIPARLDLTDSKRYSLSQVSKDAARALDGVEVRVFVSSDMPNSISGPYGRKQDIRGVAREFLDRLFEYESRSGGRLTVTRVTASSGMSLEDKAAEAKLELFTGKEAEFEGGRLEFRRYALGATFQYKDHIEVLPLALNPETLEFEITKRLTRLKEKAELSGGMEAELGIAFEMSKAVTACNHKIIAYQKGQDAKADLSALVGSGLLSTIRENIQDFKATCDGVAAQLALAKPLARDNELVEQMVESATAYVEAIDHMAHLVNAADTNEQTVQMLAERMVQIGELVEGDATAIKDSPGRKTIGFLCGHLEFCPFADSKPLIQPELLQILGQTNPMITQFAQVAAQIEQQINQMNEQLRRSLFERREIRLKRVDAGQPVPDDVAVLVVFGARRPMSERDMYMIDQFLLSGRSVLVFLDTWDIAVFNLRTSDTSLGADALVADKTHRQAWPTNLADFLSHYGVKPEGTLVVEPNQHEAITVLQMQRQG
;
A
#
# COMPACT_ATOMS: atom_id res chain seq x y z
N MET A 1 84.24 -0.11 -2.38
CA MET A 1 83.86 0.90 -1.36
C MET A 1 83.10 2.03 -2.03
N ALA A 2 81.77 2.05 -1.96
CA ALA A 2 81.01 3.20 -2.44
C ALA A 2 81.32 4.41 -1.55
N THR A 3 82.00 5.41 -2.10
CA THR A 3 82.40 6.64 -1.39
C THR A 3 81.20 7.27 -0.70
N ARG A 4 81.29 7.58 0.60
CA ARG A 4 80.25 8.23 1.45
C ARG A 4 79.47 9.37 0.76
N ARG A 5 80.08 10.07 -0.20
CA ARG A 5 79.45 11.13 -1.04
C ARG A 5 78.35 10.61 -1.96
N THR A 6 78.51 9.45 -2.61
CA THR A 6 77.49 8.90 -3.53
C THR A 6 76.27 8.39 -2.75
N ILE A 7 76.48 7.79 -1.58
CA ILE A 7 75.41 7.36 -0.67
C ILE A 7 74.58 8.56 -0.19
N LYS A 8 75.24 9.67 0.23
CA LYS A 8 74.54 10.90 0.64
C LYS A 8 73.74 11.54 -0.49
N ARG A 9 74.28 11.57 -1.72
CA ARG A 9 73.60 12.17 -2.87
C ARG A 9 72.38 11.35 -3.33
N ASN A 10 72.48 10.02 -3.29
CA ASN A 10 71.37 9.14 -3.60
C ASN A 10 70.26 9.22 -2.53
N ALA A 11 70.64 9.36 -1.24
CA ALA A 11 69.68 9.57 -0.17
C ALA A 11 68.94 10.91 -0.30
N LEU A 12 69.63 12.00 -0.62
CA LEU A 12 69.01 13.31 -0.88
C LEU A 12 68.08 13.28 -2.11
N PHE A 13 68.48 12.58 -3.17
CA PHE A 13 67.64 12.43 -4.36
C PHE A 13 66.38 11.61 -4.07
N ALA A 14 66.50 10.49 -3.35
CA ALA A 14 65.37 9.67 -2.92
C ALA A 14 64.41 10.43 -1.99
N LEU A 15 64.93 11.24 -1.06
CA LEU A 15 64.15 12.11 -0.19
C LEU A 15 63.39 13.18 -0.99
N GLY A 16 64.06 13.84 -1.94
CA GLY A 16 63.41 14.84 -2.81
C GLY A 16 62.31 14.23 -3.69
N LEU A 17 62.55 13.04 -4.24
CA LEU A 17 61.57 12.31 -5.06
C LEU A 17 60.35 11.89 -4.23
N SER A 18 60.56 11.40 -3.01
CA SER A 18 59.46 10.99 -2.12
C SER A 18 58.62 12.18 -1.65
N ILE A 19 59.24 13.31 -1.30
CA ILE A 19 58.51 14.55 -1.00
C ILE A 19 57.75 15.03 -2.24
N GLY A 20 58.36 14.98 -3.42
CA GLY A 20 57.71 15.33 -4.69
C GLY A 20 56.48 14.47 -4.98
N ILE A 21 56.57 13.15 -4.78
CA ILE A 21 55.45 12.22 -4.93
C ILE A 21 54.34 12.54 -3.91
N LEU A 22 54.67 12.84 -2.66
CA LEU A 22 53.68 13.20 -1.64
C LEU A 22 52.94 14.49 -1.99
N VAL A 23 53.65 15.51 -2.48
CA VAL A 23 53.03 16.76 -2.94
C VAL A 23 52.14 16.52 -4.16
N LEU A 24 52.62 15.73 -5.13
CA LEU A 24 51.84 15.39 -6.32
C LEU A 24 50.59 14.57 -5.97
N ALA A 25 50.71 13.60 -5.08
CA ALA A 25 49.59 12.80 -4.57
C ALA A 25 48.56 13.68 -3.86
N ASN A 26 49.00 14.63 -3.03
CA ASN A 26 48.11 15.57 -2.35
C ASN A 26 47.34 16.46 -3.34
N ILE A 27 47.99 16.92 -4.42
CA ILE A 27 47.34 17.69 -5.50
C ILE A 27 46.34 16.80 -6.27
N LEU A 28 46.71 15.56 -6.60
CA LEU A 28 45.83 14.63 -7.31
C LEU A 28 44.62 14.21 -6.47
N VAL A 29 44.78 14.05 -5.15
CA VAL A 29 43.68 13.73 -4.22
C VAL A 29 42.64 14.87 -4.18
N GLN A 30 43.04 16.13 -4.35
CA GLN A 30 42.09 17.25 -4.43
C GLN A 30 41.18 17.20 -5.66
N TRP A 31 41.55 16.44 -6.69
CA TRP A 31 40.82 16.37 -7.96
C TRP A 31 39.89 15.15 -8.04
N ILE A 32 40.00 14.22 -7.10
CA ILE A 32 39.11 13.06 -7.00
C ILE A 32 38.05 13.36 -5.93
N PRO A 33 36.76 13.50 -6.27
CA PRO A 33 35.67 13.69 -5.30
C PRO A 33 35.34 12.38 -4.56
N ALA A 34 36.35 11.81 -3.89
CA ALA A 34 36.22 10.64 -3.03
C ALA A 34 36.22 11.09 -1.56
N ARG A 35 35.01 11.30 -1.01
CA ARG A 35 34.82 11.38 0.43
C ARG A 35 34.71 9.96 0.97
N LEU A 36 35.76 9.50 1.66
CA LEU A 36 35.74 8.25 2.41
C LEU A 36 35.12 8.54 3.77
N ASP A 37 33.92 8.02 4.01
CA ASP A 37 33.31 8.04 5.32
C ASP A 37 34.00 6.99 6.20
N LEU A 38 34.78 7.46 7.18
CA LEU A 38 35.53 6.64 8.13
C LEU A 38 34.74 6.37 9.43
N THR A 39 33.47 6.78 9.49
CA THR A 39 32.62 6.47 10.64
C THR A 39 32.21 4.99 10.62
N ASP A 40 32.21 4.35 11.80
CA ASP A 40 31.82 2.93 11.95
C ASP A 40 30.42 2.61 11.37
N SER A 41 29.56 3.62 11.25
CA SER A 41 28.18 3.48 10.74
C SER A 41 27.96 4.01 9.32
N LYS A 42 28.99 4.52 8.63
CA LYS A 42 28.88 5.15 7.29
C LYS A 42 27.76 6.20 7.18
N ARG A 43 27.50 6.92 8.28
CA ARG A 43 26.33 7.80 8.49
C ARG A 43 26.29 9.00 7.53
N TYR A 44 27.43 9.38 6.99
CA TYR A 44 27.61 10.54 6.11
C TYR A 44 27.76 10.16 4.64
N SER A 45 27.37 8.95 4.27
CA SER A 45 27.35 8.49 2.89
C SER A 45 26.00 7.89 2.53
N LEU A 46 25.50 8.18 1.32
CA LEU A 46 24.28 7.55 0.84
C LEU A 46 24.44 6.03 0.72
N SER A 47 23.40 5.32 1.15
CA SER A 47 23.20 3.89 0.86
C SER A 47 23.15 3.61 -0.64
N GLN A 48 23.31 2.34 -1.02
CA GLN A 48 23.18 1.96 -2.42
C GLN A 48 21.76 2.20 -2.94
N VAL A 49 20.74 1.93 -2.11
CA VAL A 49 19.32 2.16 -2.41
C VAL A 49 19.06 3.63 -2.73
N SER A 50 19.58 4.56 -1.93
CA SER A 50 19.42 6.00 -2.17
C SER A 50 20.11 6.47 -3.45
N LYS A 51 21.27 5.90 -3.77
CA LYS A 51 21.96 6.19 -5.05
C LYS A 51 21.16 5.68 -6.24
N ASP A 52 20.59 4.50 -6.13
CA ASP A 52 19.79 3.89 -7.20
C ASP A 52 18.48 4.68 -7.38
N ALA A 53 17.81 5.08 -6.29
CA ALA A 53 16.65 5.95 -6.33
C ALA A 53 16.95 7.31 -6.99
N ALA A 54 18.10 7.92 -6.70
CA ALA A 54 18.54 9.16 -7.34
C ALA A 54 18.81 9.02 -8.85
N ARG A 55 19.14 7.82 -9.31
CA ARG A 55 19.45 7.52 -10.73
C ARG A 55 18.25 6.97 -11.50
N ALA A 56 17.20 6.55 -10.81
CA ALA A 56 16.06 5.87 -11.42
C ALA A 56 15.16 6.81 -12.22
N LEU A 57 15.23 8.12 -11.98
CA LEU A 57 14.37 9.13 -12.61
C LEU A 57 15.23 10.15 -13.36
N ASP A 58 14.99 10.33 -14.65
CA ASP A 58 15.71 11.29 -15.51
C ASP A 58 15.04 12.67 -15.49
N GLY A 59 15.63 13.65 -14.82
CA GLY A 59 15.17 15.05 -14.81
C GLY A 59 14.32 15.42 -13.60
N VAL A 60 14.66 14.94 -12.41
CA VAL A 60 14.03 15.36 -11.15
C VAL A 60 14.47 16.78 -10.79
N GLU A 61 13.52 17.68 -10.61
CA GLU A 61 13.77 19.04 -10.10
C GLU A 61 13.45 19.09 -8.60
N VAL A 62 14.45 19.45 -7.79
CA VAL A 62 14.29 19.62 -6.34
C VAL A 62 14.36 21.11 -6.01
N ARG A 63 13.23 21.68 -5.59
CA ARG A 63 13.18 23.09 -5.14
C ARG A 63 13.26 23.14 -3.61
N VAL A 64 14.33 23.73 -3.09
CA VAL A 64 14.62 23.78 -1.66
C VAL A 64 14.27 25.14 -1.08
N PHE A 65 13.56 25.12 0.05
CA PHE A 65 13.14 26.30 0.79
C PHE A 65 13.86 26.29 2.14
N VAL A 66 14.74 27.27 2.34
CA VAL A 66 15.51 27.43 3.58
C VAL A 66 15.52 28.91 3.96
N SER A 67 14.89 29.26 5.09
CA SER A 67 14.95 30.62 5.64
C SER A 67 16.39 31.00 6.02
N SER A 68 16.78 32.25 5.78
CA SER A 68 18.16 32.73 5.94
C SER A 68 18.62 32.89 7.40
N ASP A 69 17.69 33.12 8.31
CA ASP A 69 17.88 33.53 9.70
C ASP A 69 17.30 32.50 10.69
N MET A 70 17.53 31.22 10.41
CA MET A 70 17.02 30.11 11.23
C MET A 70 17.43 30.22 12.71
N PRO A 71 16.49 29.97 13.65
CA PRO A 71 16.80 30.01 15.07
C PRO A 71 17.70 28.85 15.47
N ASN A 72 18.46 29.01 16.56
CA ASN A 72 19.32 27.94 17.08
C ASN A 72 18.54 26.84 17.81
N SER A 73 17.32 27.14 18.29
CA SER A 73 16.49 26.17 18.99
C SER A 73 15.01 26.46 18.80
N ILE A 74 14.20 25.41 18.77
CA ILE A 74 12.74 25.49 18.70
C ILE A 74 12.11 24.87 19.95
N SER A 75 10.84 25.22 20.20
CA SER A 75 10.04 24.59 21.25
C SER A 75 9.32 23.37 20.65
N GLY A 76 9.73 22.17 21.06
CA GLY A 76 9.07 20.93 20.66
C GLY A 76 7.77 20.68 21.44
N PRO A 77 7.06 19.57 21.13
CA PRO A 77 5.91 19.12 21.90
C PRO A 77 6.25 19.03 23.39
N TYR A 78 5.32 19.45 24.26
CA TYR A 78 5.49 19.47 25.72
C TYR A 78 6.55 20.46 26.24
N GLY A 79 6.96 21.46 25.44
CA GLY A 79 7.83 22.55 25.89
C GLY A 79 9.32 22.20 25.98
N ARG A 80 9.73 21.04 25.44
CA ARG A 80 11.15 20.65 25.38
C ARG A 80 11.88 21.52 24.35
N LYS A 81 13.07 22.03 24.68
CA LYS A 81 13.92 22.76 23.73
C LYS A 81 14.62 21.75 22.82
N GLN A 82 14.43 21.87 21.51
CA GLN A 82 15.15 21.11 20.50
C GLN A 82 16.22 22.03 19.87
N ASP A 83 17.48 21.58 19.89
CA ASP A 83 18.58 22.25 19.20
C ASP A 83 18.50 21.93 17.71
N ILE A 84 18.53 22.96 16.86
CA ILE A 84 18.45 22.82 15.40
C ILE A 84 19.62 23.49 14.69
N ARG A 85 20.71 23.78 15.42
CA ARG A 85 21.93 24.34 14.85
C ARG A 85 22.50 23.40 13.79
N GLY A 86 22.76 23.95 12.60
CA GLY A 86 23.38 23.20 11.51
C GLY A 86 22.43 22.26 10.75
N VAL A 87 21.20 22.06 11.20
CA VAL A 87 20.21 21.19 10.53
C VAL A 87 19.96 21.64 9.09
N ALA A 88 19.83 22.95 8.85
CA ALA A 88 19.67 23.49 7.50
C ALA A 88 20.86 23.18 6.58
N ARG A 89 22.09 23.20 7.13
CA ARG A 89 23.30 22.85 6.39
C ARG A 89 23.32 21.37 6.06
N GLU A 90 23.03 20.52 7.05
CA GLU A 90 23.00 19.07 6.86
C GLU A 90 21.94 18.63 5.85
N PHE A 91 20.78 19.30 5.85
CA PHE A 91 19.74 19.10 4.85
C PHE A 91 20.21 19.43 3.43
N LEU A 92 20.83 20.60 3.26
CA LEU A 92 21.37 21.02 1.96
C LEU A 92 22.51 20.10 1.50
N ASP A 93 23.44 19.76 2.40
CA ASP A 93 24.56 18.86 2.11
C ASP A 93 24.04 17.49 1.66
N ARG A 94 22.97 16.98 2.30
CA ARG A 94 22.36 15.72 1.88
C ARG A 94 21.76 15.82 0.49
N LEU A 95 20.98 16.86 0.18
CA LEU A 95 20.40 17.04 -1.17
C LEU A 95 21.47 17.17 -2.27
N PHE A 96 22.56 17.90 -2.00
CA PHE A 96 23.68 17.99 -2.93
C PHE A 96 24.41 16.66 -3.11
N GLU A 97 24.45 15.81 -2.07
CA GLU A 97 24.96 14.45 -2.22
C GLU A 97 24.10 13.65 -3.22
N TYR A 98 22.77 13.72 -3.13
CA TYR A 98 21.85 13.11 -4.10
C TYR A 98 22.10 13.62 -5.52
N GLU A 99 22.19 14.94 -5.70
CA GLU A 99 22.49 15.57 -7.00
C GLU A 99 23.80 15.04 -7.60
N SER A 100 24.89 15.06 -6.82
CA SER A 100 26.20 14.61 -7.27
C SER A 100 26.25 13.12 -7.65
N ARG A 101 25.44 12.29 -6.99
CA ARG A 101 25.40 10.83 -7.19
C ARG A 101 24.35 10.38 -8.22
N SER A 102 23.44 11.27 -8.61
CA SER A 102 22.41 11.04 -9.64
C SER A 102 22.98 10.92 -11.06
N GLY A 103 24.18 11.47 -11.29
CA GLY A 103 24.79 11.54 -12.62
C GLY A 103 24.15 12.57 -13.54
N GLY A 104 23.63 13.67 -12.97
CA GLY A 104 22.98 14.76 -13.72
C GLY A 104 21.48 14.57 -13.95
N ARG A 105 20.89 13.56 -13.32
CA ARG A 105 19.46 13.23 -13.43
C ARG A 105 18.57 13.95 -12.42
N LEU A 106 19.17 14.45 -11.34
CA LEU A 106 18.52 15.22 -10.30
C LEU A 106 19.21 16.57 -10.20
N THR A 107 18.44 17.66 -10.16
CA THR A 107 18.95 19.03 -10.02
C THR A 107 18.37 19.69 -8.78
N VAL A 108 19.22 20.34 -7.97
CA VAL A 108 18.80 21.00 -6.72
C VAL A 108 18.86 22.52 -6.89
N THR A 109 17.70 23.17 -6.81
CA THR A 109 17.55 24.62 -6.94
C THR A 109 17.09 25.22 -5.62
N ARG A 110 17.80 26.24 -5.13
CA ARG A 110 17.34 27.02 -3.96
C ARG A 110 16.33 28.06 -4.39
N VAL A 111 15.18 28.06 -3.74
CA VAL A 111 14.18 29.12 -3.92
C VAL A 111 14.62 30.33 -3.11
N THR A 112 14.54 31.50 -3.72
CA THR A 112 14.80 32.79 -3.07
C THR A 112 13.53 33.63 -3.02
N ALA A 113 13.52 34.62 -2.11
CA ALA A 113 12.53 35.69 -2.16
C ALA A 113 12.59 36.40 -3.53
N SER A 114 11.43 36.80 -4.06
CA SER A 114 11.31 37.62 -5.28
C SER A 114 10.49 38.85 -4.96
N SER A 115 10.63 39.91 -5.78
CA SER A 115 9.90 41.17 -5.60
C SER A 115 8.39 40.92 -5.42
N GLY A 116 7.90 41.07 -4.19
CA GLY A 116 6.47 40.99 -3.83
C GLY A 116 6.02 39.78 -3.01
N MET A 117 6.86 38.77 -2.75
CA MET A 117 6.49 37.59 -1.94
C MET A 117 7.68 37.05 -1.13
N SER A 118 7.45 36.78 0.17
CA SER A 118 8.46 36.21 1.06
C SER A 118 8.79 34.74 0.69
N LEU A 119 9.90 34.22 1.20
CA LEU A 119 10.24 32.80 1.00
C LEU A 119 9.22 31.90 1.70
N GLU A 120 8.80 32.30 2.89
CA GLU A 120 7.85 31.60 3.75
C GLU A 120 6.48 31.49 3.07
N ASP A 121 6.03 32.54 2.39
CA ASP A 121 4.78 32.51 1.61
C ASP A 121 4.85 31.52 0.44
N LYS A 122 5.97 31.52 -0.31
CA LYS A 122 6.21 30.54 -1.39
C LYS A 122 6.28 29.10 -0.85
N ALA A 123 6.87 28.91 0.31
CA ALA A 123 6.94 27.61 0.97
C ALA A 123 5.53 27.15 1.38
N ALA A 124 4.71 28.04 1.92
CA ALA A 124 3.31 27.73 2.25
C ALA A 124 2.48 27.38 1.01
N GLU A 125 2.64 28.12 -0.10
CA GLU A 125 1.99 27.81 -1.38
C GLU A 125 2.42 26.43 -1.93
N ALA A 126 3.69 26.08 -1.76
CA ALA A 126 4.24 24.77 -2.07
C ALA A 126 3.86 23.68 -1.05
N LYS A 127 2.97 23.98 -0.08
CA LYS A 127 2.46 23.07 0.96
C LYS A 127 3.53 22.58 1.96
N LEU A 128 4.57 23.38 2.20
CA LEU A 128 5.53 23.11 3.27
C LEU A 128 4.95 23.50 4.63
N GLU A 129 5.40 22.80 5.67
CA GLU A 129 5.07 23.14 7.05
C GLU A 129 6.02 24.23 7.54
N LEU A 130 5.44 25.34 7.98
CA LEU A 130 6.19 26.44 8.60
C LEU A 130 6.21 26.26 10.11
N PHE A 131 7.38 26.44 10.71
CA PHE A 131 7.55 26.36 12.17
C PHE A 131 7.93 27.73 12.74
N THR A 132 7.67 27.93 14.03
CA THR A 132 7.89 29.23 14.68
C THR A 132 9.09 29.20 15.62
N GLY A 133 9.81 30.34 15.64
CA GLY A 133 10.87 30.59 16.61
C GLY A 133 10.34 31.17 17.92
N LYS A 134 11.25 31.45 18.86
CA LYS A 134 10.92 32.17 20.11
C LYS A 134 10.84 33.67 19.95
N GLU A 135 11.28 34.18 18.80
CA GLU A 135 11.31 35.59 18.47
C GLU A 135 9.91 36.00 17.99
N ALA A 136 9.35 37.01 18.65
CA ALA A 136 8.08 37.61 18.28
C ALA A 136 8.33 39.05 17.83
N GLU A 137 7.73 39.43 16.70
CA GLU A 137 7.70 40.81 16.23
C GLU A 137 6.47 41.52 16.81
N PHE A 138 6.65 42.80 17.16
CA PHE A 138 5.58 43.66 17.63
C PHE A 138 5.08 44.49 16.43
N GLU A 139 4.03 44.02 15.78
CA GLU A 139 3.39 44.74 14.68
C GLU A 139 1.91 44.98 15.01
N GLY A 140 1.45 46.23 14.95
CA GLY A 140 0.04 46.59 15.17
C GLY A 140 -0.56 46.26 16.55
N GLY A 141 0.26 45.94 17.57
CA GLY A 141 -0.21 45.62 18.93
C GLY A 141 -0.52 44.13 19.17
N ARG A 142 -0.19 43.24 18.23
CA ARG A 142 -0.26 41.77 18.42
C ARG A 142 1.14 41.19 18.36
N LEU A 143 1.41 40.23 19.24
CA LEU A 143 2.61 39.41 19.21
C LEU A 143 2.47 38.40 18.06
N GLU A 144 3.25 38.55 17.00
CA GLU A 144 3.34 37.57 15.92
C GLU A 144 4.71 36.87 15.96
N PHE A 145 4.69 35.54 16.00
CA PHE A 145 5.92 34.75 16.00
C PHE A 145 6.47 34.65 14.58
N ARG A 146 7.78 34.88 14.41
CA ARG A 146 8.43 34.64 13.11
C ARG A 146 8.28 33.18 12.70
N ARG A 147 7.92 32.99 11.43
CA ARG A 147 7.75 31.70 10.77
C ARG A 147 8.99 31.40 9.92
N TYR A 148 9.39 30.14 9.89
CA TYR A 148 10.57 29.66 9.17
C TYR A 148 10.19 28.47 8.29
N ALA A 149 10.80 28.39 7.12
CA ALA A 149 10.66 27.31 6.16
C ALA A 149 11.94 26.48 6.12
N LEU A 150 11.80 25.15 6.24
CA LEU A 150 12.88 24.20 6.02
C LEU A 150 12.31 22.92 5.39
N GLY A 151 12.34 22.84 4.06
CA GLY A 151 11.82 21.69 3.34
C GLY A 151 12.16 21.77 1.85
N ALA A 152 11.62 20.82 1.08
CA ALA A 152 11.82 20.78 -0.36
C ALA A 152 10.63 20.18 -1.09
N THR A 153 10.45 20.57 -2.34
CA THR A 153 9.58 19.86 -3.27
C THR A 153 10.42 19.09 -4.28
N PHE A 154 9.93 17.90 -4.65
CA PHE A 154 10.53 17.02 -5.63
C PHE A 154 9.53 16.92 -6.77
N GLN A 155 9.93 17.33 -7.97
CA GLN A 155 9.08 17.34 -9.14
C GLN A 155 9.68 16.43 -10.22
N TYR A 156 8.83 15.58 -10.78
CA TYR A 156 9.17 14.73 -11.91
C TYR A 156 7.95 14.58 -12.81
N LYS A 157 8.07 15.05 -14.06
CA LYS A 157 6.93 15.16 -14.99
C LYS A 157 5.76 15.93 -14.33
N ASP A 158 4.57 15.32 -14.31
CA ASP A 158 3.35 15.90 -13.72
C ASP A 158 3.16 15.54 -12.23
N HIS A 159 4.12 14.87 -11.62
CA HIS A 159 4.05 14.45 -10.22
C HIS A 159 4.95 15.31 -9.33
N ILE A 160 4.38 15.73 -8.20
CA ILE A 160 5.08 16.50 -7.16
C ILE A 160 4.96 15.74 -5.84
N GLU A 161 6.09 15.56 -5.17
CA GLU A 161 6.19 15.10 -3.79
C GLU A 161 6.76 16.22 -2.93
N VAL A 162 6.28 16.34 -1.70
CA VAL A 162 6.69 17.40 -0.77
C VAL A 162 7.37 16.77 0.44
N LEU A 163 8.53 17.30 0.81
CA LEU A 163 9.14 17.12 2.12
C LEU A 163 8.78 18.34 2.96
N PRO A 164 7.69 18.27 3.76
CA PRO A 164 7.09 19.45 4.36
C PRO A 164 7.98 20.10 5.40
N LEU A 165 8.78 19.30 6.12
CA LEU A 165 9.64 19.76 7.19
C LEU A 165 10.88 18.86 7.33
N ALA A 166 12.07 19.45 7.33
CA ALA A 166 13.36 18.73 7.33
C ALA A 166 14.18 19.01 8.60
N LEU A 167 13.55 18.89 9.79
CA LEU A 167 14.19 19.20 11.09
C LEU A 167 15.03 18.07 11.69
N ASN A 168 14.93 16.85 11.17
CA ASN A 168 15.56 15.66 11.73
C ASN A 168 16.62 15.12 10.76
N PRO A 169 17.92 15.45 10.96
CA PRO A 169 18.95 15.05 10.01
C PRO A 169 19.12 13.54 9.84
N GLU A 170 18.92 12.79 10.93
CA GLU A 170 19.08 11.33 10.97
C GLU A 170 18.11 10.61 10.02
N THR A 171 16.94 11.19 9.74
CA THR A 171 15.92 10.59 8.88
C THR A 171 15.94 11.13 7.45
N LEU A 172 16.77 12.12 7.14
CA LEU A 172 16.73 12.82 5.84
C LEU A 172 16.96 11.89 4.66
N GLU A 173 17.90 10.94 4.76
CA GLU A 173 18.17 10.01 3.69
C GLU A 173 16.94 9.17 3.35
N PHE A 174 16.29 8.61 4.37
CA PHE A 174 15.05 7.85 4.21
C PHE A 174 13.93 8.74 3.64
N GLU A 175 13.73 9.93 4.23
CA GLU A 175 12.68 10.83 3.82
C GLU A 175 12.83 11.23 2.35
N ILE A 176 14.04 11.60 1.90
CA ILE A 176 14.35 11.95 0.50
C ILE A 176 14.17 10.74 -0.42
N THR A 177 14.78 9.59 -0.09
CA THR A 177 14.67 8.35 -0.90
C THR A 177 13.21 7.98 -1.12
N LYS A 178 12.40 8.02 -0.08
CA LYS A 178 10.98 7.71 -0.14
C LYS A 178 10.21 8.59 -1.12
N ARG A 179 10.53 9.89 -1.23
CA ARG A 179 9.86 10.78 -2.20
C ARG A 179 10.27 10.44 -3.62
N LEU A 180 11.55 10.17 -3.85
CA LEU A 180 12.04 9.75 -5.17
C LEU A 180 11.40 8.42 -5.61
N THR A 181 11.30 7.45 -4.72
CA THR A 181 10.63 6.17 -5.02
C THR A 181 9.14 6.37 -5.29
N ARG A 182 8.44 7.19 -4.50
CA ARG A 182 7.02 7.51 -4.74
C ARG A 182 6.79 8.25 -6.06
N LEU A 183 7.67 9.17 -6.44
CA LEU A 183 7.60 9.83 -7.75
C LEU A 183 7.74 8.82 -8.89
N LYS A 184 8.64 7.84 -8.72
CA LYS A 184 8.82 6.74 -9.66
C LYS A 184 7.57 5.88 -9.76
N GLU A 185 7.05 5.39 -8.64
CA GLU A 185 5.84 4.57 -8.59
C GLU A 185 4.65 5.31 -9.22
N LYS A 186 4.43 6.59 -8.88
CA LYS A 186 3.34 7.38 -9.48
C LYS A 186 3.49 7.52 -10.99
N ALA A 187 4.70 7.75 -11.48
CA ALA A 187 4.96 7.86 -12.91
C ALA A 187 4.80 6.52 -13.64
N GLU A 188 5.22 5.42 -13.02
CA GLU A 188 5.06 4.05 -13.55
C GLU A 188 3.60 3.62 -13.53
N LEU A 189 2.86 3.87 -12.46
CA LEU A 189 1.43 3.56 -12.34
C LEU A 189 0.60 4.41 -13.31
N SER A 190 0.95 5.68 -13.51
CA SER A 190 0.23 6.56 -14.43
C SER A 190 0.53 6.23 -15.89
N GLY A 191 1.76 5.77 -16.21
CA GLY A 191 2.13 5.31 -17.55
C GLY A 191 1.72 3.87 -17.87
N GLY A 192 1.60 3.00 -16.86
CA GLY A 192 1.31 1.58 -17.02
C GLY A 192 -0.18 1.22 -17.06
N MET A 193 -1.08 2.15 -16.73
CA MET A 193 -2.53 1.93 -16.72
C MET A 193 -3.27 2.65 -17.87
N GLU A 194 -2.57 3.31 -18.78
CA GLU A 194 -3.21 4.12 -19.85
C GLU A 194 -4.06 3.25 -20.78
N ALA A 195 -3.59 2.04 -21.10
CA ALA A 195 -4.32 1.09 -21.93
C ALA A 195 -5.57 0.55 -21.21
N GLU A 196 -5.45 0.25 -19.92
CA GLU A 196 -6.49 -0.27 -19.03
C GLU A 196 -7.57 0.78 -18.76
N LEU A 197 -7.18 2.04 -18.55
CA LEU A 197 -8.09 3.17 -18.40
C LEU A 197 -8.83 3.46 -19.71
N GLY A 198 -8.12 3.41 -20.84
CA GLY A 198 -8.71 3.58 -22.16
C GLY A 198 -9.75 2.51 -22.47
N ILE A 199 -9.42 1.24 -22.22
CA ILE A 199 -10.34 0.13 -22.50
C ILE A 199 -11.54 0.13 -21.54
N ALA A 200 -11.34 0.45 -20.27
CA ALA A 200 -12.45 0.57 -19.30
C ALA A 200 -13.43 1.69 -19.71
N PHE A 201 -12.91 2.83 -20.18
CA PHE A 201 -13.74 3.94 -20.64
C PHE A 201 -14.59 3.57 -21.87
N GLU A 202 -13.97 3.00 -22.91
CA GLU A 202 -14.70 2.62 -24.12
C GLU A 202 -15.66 1.44 -23.88
N MET A 203 -15.31 0.50 -23.01
CA MET A 203 -16.21 -0.58 -22.58
C MET A 203 -17.45 -0.03 -21.88
N SER A 204 -17.27 0.83 -20.87
CA SER A 204 -18.38 1.47 -20.15
C SER A 204 -19.29 2.21 -21.12
N LYS A 205 -18.73 3.02 -22.02
CA LYS A 205 -19.49 3.76 -23.04
C LYS A 205 -20.29 2.85 -23.97
N ALA A 206 -19.70 1.73 -24.42
CA ALA A 206 -20.39 0.76 -25.27
C ALA A 206 -21.57 0.09 -24.55
N VAL A 207 -21.37 -0.31 -23.29
CA VAL A 207 -22.41 -0.91 -22.45
C VAL A 207 -23.52 0.09 -22.17
N THR A 208 -23.19 1.34 -21.78
CA THR A 208 -24.18 2.40 -21.56
C THR A 208 -25.01 2.65 -22.82
N ALA A 209 -24.38 2.67 -24.01
CA ALA A 209 -25.10 2.84 -25.26
C ALA A 209 -26.10 1.70 -25.53
N CYS A 210 -25.70 0.44 -25.30
CA CYS A 210 -26.59 -0.71 -25.44
C CYS A 210 -27.72 -0.70 -24.40
N ASN A 211 -27.41 -0.44 -23.12
CA ASN A 211 -28.40 -0.32 -22.03
C ASN A 211 -29.42 0.79 -22.31
N HIS A 212 -28.98 1.97 -22.73
CA HIS A 212 -29.88 3.06 -23.14
C HIS A 212 -30.82 2.62 -24.27
N LYS A 213 -30.35 1.81 -25.21
CA LYS A 213 -31.18 1.27 -26.29
C LYS A 213 -32.25 0.30 -25.77
N ILE A 214 -31.87 -0.62 -24.88
CA ILE A 214 -32.78 -1.57 -24.23
C ILE A 214 -33.87 -0.82 -23.45
N ILE A 215 -33.47 0.15 -22.63
CA ILE A 215 -34.38 0.96 -21.82
C ILE A 215 -35.30 1.80 -22.73
N ALA A 216 -34.79 2.35 -23.83
CA ALA A 216 -35.61 3.10 -24.79
C ALA A 216 -36.69 2.21 -25.44
N TYR A 217 -36.35 0.96 -25.78
CA TYR A 217 -37.32 0.01 -26.30
C TYR A 217 -38.34 -0.46 -25.25
N GLN A 218 -37.95 -0.52 -23.97
CA GLN A 218 -38.85 -0.84 -22.86
C GLN A 218 -39.87 0.28 -22.59
N LYS A 219 -39.46 1.55 -22.72
CA LYS A 219 -40.33 2.70 -22.42
C LYS A 219 -41.33 2.99 -23.53
N GLY A 220 -41.15 2.45 -24.73
CA GLY A 220 -41.97 2.80 -25.89
C GLY A 220 -41.81 4.27 -26.28
N GLN A 221 -42.29 4.65 -27.46
CA GLN A 221 -42.38 6.05 -27.85
C GLN A 221 -43.39 6.79 -26.95
N ASP A 222 -42.96 7.29 -25.80
CA ASP A 222 -43.67 8.24 -24.94
C ASP A 222 -43.71 9.66 -25.56
N ALA A 223 -44.05 9.75 -26.84
CA ALA A 223 -44.24 11.02 -27.53
C ALA A 223 -45.56 11.02 -28.30
N LYS A 224 -46.63 11.35 -27.56
CA LYS A 224 -47.99 11.69 -28.02
C LYS A 224 -48.83 10.54 -28.58
N ALA A 225 -49.58 9.85 -27.72
CA ALA A 225 -50.90 9.35 -28.11
C ALA A 225 -51.81 9.12 -26.90
N ASP A 226 -53.08 9.39 -27.18
CA ASP A 226 -54.29 9.22 -26.41
C ASP A 226 -54.37 7.91 -25.60
N LEU A 227 -55.08 7.95 -24.47
CA LEU A 227 -55.25 6.85 -23.50
C LEU A 227 -55.95 5.59 -24.09
N SER A 228 -56.32 5.63 -25.37
CA SER A 228 -56.96 4.59 -26.16
C SER A 228 -55.99 3.74 -27.00
N ALA A 229 -54.69 4.06 -27.03
CA ALA A 229 -53.66 3.30 -27.75
C ALA A 229 -52.87 2.31 -26.86
N LEU A 230 -53.48 1.81 -25.78
CA LEU A 230 -52.96 0.78 -24.88
C LEU A 230 -52.92 -0.64 -25.51
N VAL A 231 -52.65 -0.71 -26.82
CA VAL A 231 -52.17 -1.90 -27.51
C VAL A 231 -50.78 -1.54 -28.04
N GLY A 232 -49.89 -1.17 -27.12
CA GLY A 232 -48.50 -0.86 -27.42
C GLY A 232 -47.80 -2.11 -27.92
N SER A 233 -47.13 -1.98 -29.06
CA SER A 233 -46.12 -2.92 -29.55
C SER A 233 -45.19 -3.30 -28.39
N GLY A 234 -45.28 -4.55 -27.92
CA GLY A 234 -44.41 -5.07 -26.87
C GLY A 234 -42.93 -4.88 -27.20
N LEU A 235 -42.08 -4.86 -26.17
CA LEU A 235 -40.62 -4.84 -26.27
C LEU A 235 -40.11 -5.82 -27.34
N LEU A 236 -40.67 -7.03 -27.42
CA LEU A 236 -40.32 -8.03 -28.42
C LEU A 236 -40.55 -7.52 -29.86
N SER A 237 -41.70 -6.89 -30.13
CA SER A 237 -42.02 -6.36 -31.47
C SER A 237 -41.13 -5.18 -31.83
N THR A 238 -40.87 -4.27 -30.88
CA THR A 238 -40.00 -3.11 -31.08
C THR A 238 -38.56 -3.53 -31.37
N ILE A 239 -38.02 -4.51 -30.63
CA ILE A 239 -36.68 -5.04 -30.90
C ILE A 239 -36.66 -5.80 -32.23
N ARG A 240 -37.70 -6.55 -32.57
CA ARG A 240 -37.77 -7.29 -33.84
C ARG A 240 -37.74 -6.37 -35.06
N GLU A 241 -38.48 -5.26 -35.00
CA GLU A 241 -38.51 -4.24 -36.05
C GLU A 241 -37.16 -3.51 -36.18
N ASN A 242 -36.44 -3.32 -35.06
CA ASN A 242 -35.19 -2.57 -35.00
C ASN A 242 -33.96 -3.47 -34.75
N ILE A 243 -34.03 -4.76 -35.10
CA ILE A 243 -33.02 -5.75 -34.71
C ILE A 243 -31.62 -5.43 -35.25
N GLN A 244 -31.54 -4.84 -36.45
CA GLN A 244 -30.27 -4.43 -37.05
C GLN A 244 -29.62 -3.27 -36.29
N ASP A 245 -30.42 -2.31 -35.83
CA ASP A 245 -29.95 -1.15 -35.07
C ASP A 245 -29.60 -1.51 -33.62
N PHE A 246 -30.38 -2.42 -33.01
CA PHE A 246 -30.04 -3.05 -31.73
C PHE A 246 -28.68 -3.74 -31.82
N LYS A 247 -28.51 -4.61 -32.81
CA LYS A 247 -27.27 -5.36 -33.03
C LYS A 247 -26.09 -4.43 -33.29
N ALA A 248 -26.25 -3.45 -34.17
CA ALA A 248 -25.18 -2.49 -34.47
C ALA A 248 -24.71 -1.70 -33.24
N THR A 249 -25.62 -1.37 -32.32
CA THR A 249 -25.26 -0.66 -31.07
C THR A 249 -24.59 -1.60 -30.07
N CYS A 250 -25.15 -2.79 -29.85
CA CYS A 250 -24.71 -3.71 -28.79
C CYS A 250 -23.48 -4.54 -29.18
N ASP A 251 -23.22 -4.77 -30.48
CA ASP A 251 -21.99 -5.41 -30.97
C ASP A 251 -20.72 -4.61 -30.62
N GLY A 252 -20.86 -3.31 -30.30
CA GLY A 252 -19.78 -2.48 -29.77
C GLY A 252 -19.16 -3.04 -28.49
N VAL A 253 -19.95 -3.71 -27.63
CA VAL A 253 -19.45 -4.33 -26.39
C VAL A 253 -18.53 -5.51 -26.71
N ALA A 254 -18.89 -6.35 -27.69
CA ALA A 254 -18.07 -7.48 -28.12
C ALA A 254 -16.73 -7.02 -28.74
N ALA A 255 -16.74 -5.89 -29.46
CA ALA A 255 -15.52 -5.29 -30.00
C ALA A 255 -14.56 -4.85 -28.88
N GLN A 256 -15.06 -4.17 -27.85
CA GLN A 256 -14.24 -3.78 -26.70
C GLN A 256 -13.77 -5.00 -25.89
N LEU A 257 -14.61 -6.02 -25.76
CA LEU A 257 -14.25 -7.25 -25.06
C LEU A 257 -13.06 -7.97 -25.72
N ALA A 258 -12.99 -7.99 -27.04
CA ALA A 258 -11.85 -8.57 -27.76
C ALA A 258 -10.53 -7.84 -27.49
N LEU A 259 -10.59 -6.51 -27.33
CA LEU A 259 -9.44 -5.66 -27.00
C LEU A 259 -9.04 -5.74 -25.52
N ALA A 260 -10.00 -5.99 -24.62
CA ALA A 260 -9.78 -6.11 -23.18
C ALA A 260 -9.15 -7.46 -22.76
N LYS A 261 -9.49 -8.56 -23.47
CA LYS A 261 -9.02 -9.92 -23.13
C LYS A 261 -7.49 -10.08 -22.98
N PRO A 262 -6.64 -9.49 -23.84
CA PRO A 262 -5.19 -9.55 -23.67
C PRO A 262 -4.70 -8.85 -22.39
N LEU A 263 -5.33 -7.73 -22.02
CA LEU A 263 -4.97 -6.90 -20.86
C LEU A 263 -5.39 -7.54 -19.52
N ALA A 264 -6.41 -8.41 -19.54
CA ALA A 264 -6.88 -9.12 -18.35
C ALA A 264 -5.82 -9.98 -17.67
N ARG A 265 -4.83 -10.50 -18.41
CA ARG A 265 -3.80 -11.38 -17.83
C ARG A 265 -2.90 -10.69 -16.82
N ASP A 266 -2.73 -9.39 -16.97
CA ASP A 266 -1.77 -8.60 -16.19
C ASP A 266 -2.48 -7.72 -15.14
N ASN A 267 -3.82 -7.69 -15.13
CA ASN A 267 -4.60 -6.84 -14.23
C ASN A 267 -5.93 -7.47 -13.79
N GLU A 268 -6.03 -7.79 -12.50
CA GLU A 268 -7.18 -8.41 -11.83
C GLU A 268 -8.49 -7.61 -12.00
N LEU A 269 -8.42 -6.26 -12.07
CA LEU A 269 -9.61 -5.44 -12.31
C LEU A 269 -10.11 -5.53 -13.75
N VAL A 270 -9.18 -5.62 -14.70
CA VAL A 270 -9.52 -5.82 -16.11
C VAL A 270 -10.06 -7.22 -16.32
N GLU A 271 -9.52 -8.21 -15.61
CA GLU A 271 -10.05 -9.58 -15.58
C GLU A 271 -11.51 -9.62 -15.11
N GLN A 272 -11.81 -9.00 -13.96
CA GLN A 272 -13.18 -8.91 -13.44
C GLN A 272 -14.14 -8.22 -14.43
N MET A 273 -13.72 -7.08 -15.03
CA MET A 273 -14.51 -6.39 -16.06
C MET A 273 -14.72 -7.26 -17.30
N VAL A 274 -13.72 -8.05 -17.71
CA VAL A 274 -13.81 -8.97 -18.85
C VAL A 274 -14.80 -10.11 -18.57
N GLU A 275 -14.84 -10.63 -17.34
CA GLU A 275 -15.83 -11.62 -16.93
C GLU A 275 -17.25 -11.08 -17.00
N SER A 276 -17.51 -9.92 -16.40
CA SER A 276 -18.84 -9.29 -16.43
C SER A 276 -19.25 -8.88 -17.86
N ALA A 277 -18.33 -8.35 -18.65
CA ALA A 277 -18.59 -8.00 -20.05
C ALA A 277 -18.84 -9.23 -20.93
N THR A 278 -18.19 -10.37 -20.66
CA THR A 278 -18.46 -11.64 -21.34
C THR A 278 -19.89 -12.09 -21.06
N ALA A 279 -20.33 -12.05 -19.81
CA ALA A 279 -21.72 -12.38 -19.45
C ALA A 279 -22.74 -11.42 -20.11
N TYR A 280 -22.38 -10.15 -20.30
CA TYR A 280 -23.23 -9.19 -21.01
C TYR A 280 -23.37 -9.52 -22.50
N VAL A 281 -22.25 -9.85 -23.18
CA VAL A 281 -22.26 -10.26 -24.59
C VAL A 281 -23.07 -11.54 -24.80
N GLU A 282 -22.91 -12.53 -23.92
CA GLU A 282 -23.73 -13.75 -23.96
C GLU A 282 -25.23 -13.46 -23.82
N ALA A 283 -25.59 -12.47 -22.98
CA ALA A 283 -26.97 -12.03 -22.84
C ALA A 283 -27.50 -11.30 -24.09
N ILE A 284 -26.66 -10.51 -24.77
CA ILE A 284 -26.98 -9.89 -26.08
C ILE A 284 -27.27 -10.98 -27.12
N ASP A 285 -26.40 -11.98 -27.22
CA ASP A 285 -26.56 -13.08 -28.19
C ASP A 285 -27.84 -13.88 -27.90
N HIS A 286 -28.11 -14.17 -26.62
CA HIS A 286 -29.34 -14.85 -26.21
C HIS A 286 -30.59 -14.02 -26.57
N MET A 287 -30.56 -12.70 -26.38
CA MET A 287 -31.64 -11.81 -26.77
C MET A 287 -31.88 -11.86 -28.28
N ALA A 288 -30.81 -11.80 -29.09
CA ALA A 288 -30.91 -11.87 -30.55
C ALA A 288 -31.50 -13.22 -31.02
N HIS A 289 -31.17 -14.33 -30.35
CA HIS A 289 -31.77 -15.63 -30.66
C HIS A 289 -33.26 -15.69 -30.31
N LEU A 290 -33.66 -15.19 -29.14
CA LEU A 290 -35.06 -15.16 -28.72
C LEU A 290 -35.92 -14.29 -29.63
N VAL A 291 -35.45 -13.11 -30.02
CA VAL A 291 -36.25 -12.20 -30.86
C VAL A 291 -36.53 -12.79 -32.25
N ASN A 292 -35.59 -13.58 -32.78
CA ASN A 292 -35.71 -14.24 -34.08
C ASN A 292 -36.53 -15.55 -34.07
N ALA A 293 -36.77 -16.15 -32.89
CA ALA A 293 -37.59 -17.34 -32.77
C ALA A 293 -39.09 -17.01 -32.88
N ALA A 294 -39.85 -17.89 -33.54
CA ALA A 294 -41.26 -17.67 -33.85
C ALA A 294 -42.19 -17.74 -32.62
N ASP A 295 -41.83 -18.58 -31.63
CA ASP A 295 -42.68 -18.89 -30.46
C ASP A 295 -42.28 -18.14 -29.18
N THR A 296 -41.51 -17.06 -29.31
CA THR A 296 -40.98 -16.33 -28.15
C THR A 296 -42.05 -15.52 -27.42
N ASN A 297 -42.10 -15.68 -26.09
CA ASN A 297 -42.98 -14.93 -25.21
C ASN A 297 -42.38 -13.56 -24.82
N GLU A 298 -43.20 -12.52 -24.88
CA GLU A 298 -42.91 -11.15 -24.42
C GLU A 298 -42.30 -11.11 -23.01
N GLN A 299 -42.86 -11.87 -22.07
CA GLN A 299 -42.37 -11.89 -20.68
C GLN A 299 -40.93 -12.41 -20.58
N THR A 300 -40.55 -13.36 -21.43
CA THR A 300 -39.18 -13.91 -21.45
C THR A 300 -38.18 -12.84 -21.93
N VAL A 301 -38.57 -12.05 -22.94
CA VAL A 301 -37.76 -10.93 -23.45
C VAL A 301 -37.66 -9.81 -22.41
N GLN A 302 -38.75 -9.49 -21.71
CA GLN A 302 -38.77 -8.50 -20.64
C GLN A 302 -37.80 -8.86 -19.51
N MET A 303 -37.87 -10.10 -18.99
CA MET A 303 -36.98 -10.58 -17.93
C MET A 303 -35.51 -10.60 -18.37
N LEU A 304 -35.24 -11.00 -19.61
CA LEU A 304 -33.87 -10.99 -20.13
C LEU A 304 -33.35 -9.55 -20.27
N ALA A 305 -34.18 -8.61 -20.74
CA ALA A 305 -33.81 -7.21 -20.88
C ALA A 305 -33.48 -6.57 -19.52
N GLU A 306 -34.27 -6.83 -18.49
CA GLU A 306 -33.98 -6.38 -17.11
C GLU A 306 -32.66 -6.97 -16.59
N ARG A 307 -32.44 -8.27 -16.80
CA ARG A 307 -31.17 -8.92 -16.43
C ARG A 307 -29.99 -8.33 -17.19
N MET A 308 -30.13 -8.03 -18.48
CA MET A 308 -29.10 -7.37 -19.28
C MET A 308 -28.73 -6.02 -18.67
N VAL A 309 -29.70 -5.17 -18.36
CA VAL A 309 -29.44 -3.85 -17.75
C VAL A 309 -28.63 -4.00 -16.46
N GLN A 310 -29.00 -4.94 -15.58
CA GLN A 310 -28.26 -5.23 -14.34
C GLN A 310 -26.82 -5.69 -14.58
N ILE A 311 -26.60 -6.59 -15.56
CA ILE A 311 -25.24 -7.01 -15.92
C ILE A 311 -24.47 -5.82 -16.49
N GLY A 312 -25.11 -4.95 -17.27
CA GLY A 312 -24.46 -3.77 -17.83
C GLY A 312 -24.04 -2.76 -16.76
N GLU A 313 -24.88 -2.53 -15.74
CA GLU A 313 -24.53 -1.73 -14.57
C GLU A 313 -23.33 -2.33 -13.80
N LEU A 314 -23.24 -3.66 -13.72
CA LEU A 314 -22.08 -4.33 -13.14
C LEU A 314 -20.80 -4.06 -13.96
N VAL A 315 -20.86 -4.16 -15.29
CA VAL A 315 -19.71 -3.84 -16.16
C VAL A 315 -19.29 -2.36 -16.00
N GLU A 316 -20.25 -1.44 -15.93
CA GLU A 316 -19.99 -0.02 -15.66
C GLU A 316 -19.33 0.20 -14.29
N GLY A 317 -19.77 -0.55 -13.27
CA GLY A 317 -19.16 -0.55 -11.94
C GLY A 317 -17.71 -1.05 -11.95
N ASP A 318 -17.44 -2.15 -12.66
CA ASP A 318 -16.10 -2.70 -12.82
C ASP A 318 -15.18 -1.73 -13.60
N ALA A 319 -15.69 -1.11 -14.67
CA ALA A 319 -14.97 -0.08 -15.42
C ALA A 319 -14.67 1.16 -14.56
N THR A 320 -15.60 1.56 -13.69
CA THR A 320 -15.40 2.65 -12.73
C THR A 320 -14.34 2.27 -11.69
N ALA A 321 -14.32 1.00 -11.24
CA ALA A 321 -13.29 0.51 -10.33
C ALA A 321 -11.88 0.56 -10.96
N ILE A 322 -11.74 0.32 -12.26
CA ILE A 322 -10.49 0.51 -13.01
C ILE A 322 -10.12 2.00 -13.07
N LYS A 323 -11.09 2.87 -13.36
CA LYS A 323 -10.89 4.33 -13.39
C LYS A 323 -10.43 4.91 -12.06
N ASP A 324 -10.97 4.41 -10.96
CA ASP A 324 -10.64 4.84 -9.60
C ASP A 324 -9.43 4.08 -9.02
N SER A 325 -8.89 3.10 -9.76
CA SER A 325 -7.74 2.31 -9.34
C SER A 325 -6.42 3.10 -9.24
N PRO A 326 -6.12 4.15 -10.05
CA PRO A 326 -4.96 5.00 -9.82
C PRO A 326 -5.18 5.82 -8.53
N GLY A 327 -4.83 5.22 -7.39
CA GLY A 327 -5.03 5.82 -6.06
C GLY A 327 -5.73 4.94 -5.02
N ARG A 328 -6.29 3.77 -5.39
CA ARG A 328 -6.86 2.83 -4.40
C ARG A 328 -5.76 2.12 -3.61
N LYS A 329 -5.80 2.25 -2.29
CA LYS A 329 -4.83 1.65 -1.37
C LYS A 329 -5.24 0.19 -1.10
N THR A 330 -4.58 -0.78 -1.75
CA THR A 330 -4.75 -2.20 -1.40
C THR A 330 -3.94 -2.51 -0.14
N ILE A 331 -4.54 -3.24 0.80
CA ILE A 331 -3.87 -3.75 2.00
C ILE A 331 -3.67 -5.26 1.83
N GLY A 332 -2.43 -5.70 1.79
CA GLY A 332 -2.07 -7.11 1.75
C GLY A 332 -2.00 -7.67 3.16
N PHE A 333 -2.57 -8.85 3.42
CA PHE A 333 -2.31 -9.60 4.64
C PHE A 333 -1.38 -10.77 4.31
N LEU A 334 -0.25 -10.85 5.01
CA LEU A 334 0.62 -12.01 4.95
C LEU A 334 -0.05 -13.18 5.67
N CYS A 335 -0.10 -14.35 5.04
CA CYS A 335 -0.77 -15.55 5.53
C CYS A 335 0.14 -16.78 5.39
N GLY A 336 0.21 -17.65 6.40
CA GLY A 336 0.96 -18.92 6.35
C GLY A 336 1.79 -19.28 7.59
N HIS A 337 1.79 -18.43 8.61
CA HIS A 337 2.55 -18.50 9.86
C HIS A 337 1.68 -18.64 11.12
N LEU A 338 0.42 -19.12 11.00
CA LEU A 338 -0.59 -19.14 12.08
C LEU A 338 -0.96 -17.75 12.63
N GLU A 339 -0.79 -16.74 11.79
CA GLU A 339 -1.22 -15.37 12.00
C GLU A 339 -2.73 -15.21 11.76
N PHE A 340 -3.29 -14.08 12.18
CA PHE A 340 -4.64 -13.71 11.75
C PHE A 340 -4.61 -13.38 10.25
N CYS A 341 -5.32 -14.21 9.47
CA CYS A 341 -5.52 -14.02 8.04
C CYS A 341 -7.03 -13.87 7.77
N PRO A 342 -7.51 -12.74 7.22
CA PRO A 342 -8.93 -12.50 6.96
C PRO A 342 -9.44 -13.24 5.70
N PHE A 343 -8.73 -14.28 5.27
CA PHE A 343 -9.03 -15.09 4.09
C PHE A 343 -9.11 -16.56 4.50
N ALA A 344 -9.92 -17.34 3.80
CA ALA A 344 -9.94 -18.79 3.97
C ALA A 344 -8.54 -19.37 3.70
N ASP A 345 -8.16 -20.39 4.45
CA ASP A 345 -6.90 -21.07 4.23
C ASP A 345 -6.89 -21.79 2.88
N SER A 346 -5.75 -21.72 2.20
CA SER A 346 -5.55 -22.35 0.89
C SER A 346 -5.46 -23.88 0.98
N LYS A 347 -5.35 -24.43 2.19
CA LYS A 347 -5.32 -25.88 2.46
C LYS A 347 -6.29 -26.22 3.60
N PRO A 348 -7.14 -27.23 3.42
CA PRO A 348 -8.05 -27.67 4.49
C PRO A 348 -7.24 -28.19 5.68
N LEU A 349 -7.75 -27.95 6.89
CA LEU A 349 -7.14 -28.39 8.15
C LEU A 349 -6.89 -29.90 8.20
N ILE A 350 -7.73 -30.67 7.51
CA ILE A 350 -7.57 -32.11 7.34
C ILE A 350 -7.70 -32.47 5.86
N GLN A 351 -6.70 -33.16 5.32
CA GLN A 351 -6.74 -33.64 3.94
C GLN A 351 -7.87 -34.67 3.77
N PRO A 352 -8.72 -34.53 2.73
CA PRO A 352 -9.84 -35.44 2.49
C PRO A 352 -9.42 -36.91 2.37
N GLU A 353 -8.23 -37.18 1.84
CA GLU A 353 -7.68 -38.52 1.66
C GLU A 353 -7.35 -39.19 3.01
N LEU A 354 -6.83 -38.41 3.97
CA LEU A 354 -6.58 -38.92 5.33
C LEU A 354 -7.88 -39.24 6.07
N LEU A 355 -8.94 -38.45 5.85
CA LEU A 355 -10.25 -38.70 6.46
C LEU A 355 -10.89 -40.00 5.97
N GLN A 356 -10.70 -40.36 4.69
CA GLN A 356 -11.23 -41.60 4.14
C GLN A 356 -10.52 -42.83 4.72
N ILE A 357 -9.22 -42.75 4.97
CA ILE A 357 -8.42 -43.86 5.51
C ILE A 357 -8.67 -44.01 7.01
N LEU A 358 -8.59 -42.91 7.76
CA LEU A 358 -8.69 -42.92 9.22
C LEU A 358 -10.14 -43.06 9.71
N GLY A 359 -11.12 -42.55 8.95
CA GLY A 359 -12.54 -42.64 9.28
C GLY A 359 -13.09 -44.07 9.20
N GLN A 360 -12.47 -44.95 8.40
CA GLN A 360 -12.82 -46.38 8.38
C GLN A 360 -12.33 -47.14 9.61
N THR A 361 -11.26 -46.66 10.26
CA THR A 361 -10.63 -47.36 11.38
C THR A 361 -11.21 -46.97 12.74
N ASN A 362 -11.77 -45.76 12.86
CA ASN A 362 -12.34 -45.29 14.13
C ASN A 362 -13.51 -44.31 13.92
N PRO A 363 -14.74 -44.62 14.38
CA PRO A 363 -15.91 -43.75 14.23
C PRO A 363 -15.77 -42.42 15.00
N MET A 364 -14.86 -42.31 15.98
CA MET A 364 -14.53 -41.02 16.60
C MET A 364 -13.89 -40.05 15.60
N ILE A 365 -13.08 -40.54 14.66
CA ILE A 365 -12.38 -39.68 13.70
C ILE A 365 -13.37 -39.01 12.75
N THR A 366 -14.43 -39.72 12.35
CA THR A 366 -15.51 -39.13 11.55
C THR A 366 -16.27 -38.04 12.31
N GLN A 367 -16.47 -38.22 13.63
CA GLN A 367 -17.13 -37.23 14.47
C GLN A 367 -16.26 -35.99 14.70
N PHE A 368 -14.96 -36.17 14.95
CA PHE A 368 -13.99 -35.08 15.04
C PHE A 368 -13.88 -34.29 13.73
N ALA A 369 -13.89 -34.98 12.59
CA ALA A 369 -13.83 -34.35 11.28
C ALA A 369 -15.05 -33.45 11.00
N GLN A 370 -16.25 -33.89 11.40
CA GLN A 370 -17.47 -33.09 11.27
C GLN A 370 -17.41 -31.82 12.14
N VAL A 371 -16.93 -31.93 13.38
CA VAL A 371 -16.75 -30.77 14.27
C VAL A 371 -15.70 -29.82 13.72
N ALA A 372 -14.56 -30.35 13.23
CA ALA A 372 -13.52 -29.53 12.60
C ALA A 372 -14.04 -28.77 11.37
N ALA A 373 -14.82 -29.43 10.50
CA ALA A 373 -15.43 -28.80 9.34
C ALA A 373 -16.45 -27.70 9.71
N GLN A 374 -17.25 -27.91 10.77
CA GLN A 374 -18.15 -26.87 11.29
C GLN A 374 -17.38 -25.64 11.79
N ILE A 375 -16.28 -25.86 12.52
CA ILE A 375 -15.44 -24.77 13.02
C ILE A 375 -14.81 -24.00 11.86
N GLU A 376 -14.28 -24.70 10.86
CA GLU A 376 -13.68 -24.09 9.66
C GLU A 376 -14.71 -23.22 8.90
N GLN A 377 -15.93 -23.72 8.72
CA GLN A 377 -17.02 -22.95 8.10
C GLN A 377 -17.38 -21.70 8.92
N GLN A 378 -17.46 -21.82 10.24
CA GLN A 378 -17.78 -20.69 11.13
C GLN A 378 -16.69 -19.61 11.09
N ILE A 379 -15.41 -20.02 11.09
CA ILE A 379 -14.26 -19.10 10.95
C ILE A 379 -14.32 -18.36 9.61
N ASN A 380 -14.54 -19.09 8.51
CA ASN A 380 -14.62 -18.49 7.18
C ASN A 380 -15.78 -17.49 7.06
N GLN A 381 -16.95 -17.81 7.62
CA GLN A 381 -18.10 -16.89 7.66
C GLN A 381 -17.79 -15.62 8.47
N MET A 382 -17.14 -15.76 9.63
CA MET A 382 -16.75 -14.63 10.46
C MET A 382 -15.70 -13.75 9.78
N ASN A 383 -14.69 -14.35 9.15
CA ASN A 383 -13.67 -13.63 8.38
C ASN A 383 -14.28 -12.84 7.22
N GLU A 384 -15.24 -13.45 6.50
CA GLU A 384 -15.97 -12.77 5.42
C GLU A 384 -16.77 -11.58 5.94
N GLN A 385 -17.46 -11.72 7.07
CA GLN A 385 -18.20 -10.62 7.70
C GLN A 385 -17.26 -9.50 8.18
N LEU A 386 -16.10 -9.83 8.76
CA LEU A 386 -15.09 -8.85 9.16
C LEU A 386 -14.53 -8.10 7.94
N ARG A 387 -14.22 -8.81 6.86
CA ARG A 387 -13.74 -8.22 5.59
C ARG A 387 -14.73 -7.18 5.06
N ARG A 388 -16.01 -7.57 4.92
CA ARG A 388 -17.08 -6.70 4.41
C ARG A 388 -17.34 -5.50 5.33
N SER A 389 -17.39 -5.74 6.64
CA SER A 389 -17.83 -4.72 7.60
C SER A 389 -16.76 -3.67 7.93
N LEU A 390 -15.48 -4.05 7.99
CA LEU A 390 -14.38 -3.18 8.40
C LEU A 390 -13.65 -2.52 7.22
N PHE A 391 -13.54 -3.21 6.08
CA PHE A 391 -12.61 -2.83 5.02
C PHE A 391 -13.32 -2.42 3.72
N GLU A 392 -14.31 -3.19 3.25
CA GLU A 392 -14.98 -2.88 1.98
C GLU A 392 -15.82 -1.59 2.04
N ARG A 393 -16.43 -1.26 3.19
CA ARG A 393 -17.17 0.00 3.38
C ARG A 393 -16.30 1.27 3.33
N ARG A 394 -14.96 1.14 3.35
CA ARG A 394 -14.02 2.29 3.39
C ARG A 394 -13.20 2.45 2.10
N GLU A 395 -13.64 1.87 0.98
CA GLU A 395 -12.90 1.88 -0.31
C GLU A 395 -11.50 1.22 -0.21
N ILE A 396 -11.28 0.39 0.81
CA ILE A 396 -10.02 -0.33 1.03
C ILE A 396 -10.18 -1.75 0.52
N ARG A 397 -9.33 -2.16 -0.43
CA ARG A 397 -9.28 -3.54 -0.90
C ARG A 397 -8.31 -4.36 -0.06
N LEU A 398 -8.68 -5.59 0.27
CA LEU A 398 -7.77 -6.54 0.92
C LEU A 398 -7.25 -7.55 -0.08
N LYS A 399 -5.98 -7.93 0.04
CA LYS A 399 -5.37 -8.98 -0.77
C LYS A 399 -4.67 -10.02 0.12
N ARG A 400 -4.81 -11.30 -0.22
CA ARG A 400 -4.08 -12.38 0.44
C ARG A 400 -2.65 -12.42 -0.12
N VAL A 401 -1.66 -12.52 0.75
CA VAL A 401 -0.26 -12.72 0.38
C VAL A 401 0.22 -13.99 1.07
N ASP A 402 0.41 -15.07 0.32
CA ASP A 402 0.85 -16.33 0.90
C ASP A 402 2.36 -16.35 1.19
N ALA A 403 2.73 -17.00 2.29
CA ALA A 403 4.13 -17.24 2.65
C ALA A 403 4.90 -17.90 1.48
N GLY A 404 6.11 -17.40 1.22
CA GLY A 404 7.02 -17.80 0.16
C GLY A 404 6.77 -17.11 -1.18
N GLN A 405 5.65 -16.40 -1.35
CA GLN A 405 5.30 -15.70 -2.59
C GLN A 405 5.76 -14.24 -2.57
N PRO A 406 6.09 -13.64 -3.73
CA PRO A 406 6.35 -12.21 -3.81
C PRO A 406 5.10 -11.41 -3.44
N VAL A 407 5.30 -10.25 -2.79
CA VAL A 407 4.21 -9.33 -2.48
C VAL A 407 3.78 -8.62 -3.77
N PRO A 408 2.51 -8.68 -4.18
CA PRO A 408 2.02 -8.02 -5.40
C PRO A 408 2.28 -6.51 -5.45
N ASP A 409 2.55 -5.97 -6.64
CA ASP A 409 2.90 -4.56 -6.82
C ASP A 409 1.77 -3.58 -6.50
N ASP A 410 0.52 -4.04 -6.47
CA ASP A 410 -0.66 -3.21 -6.14
C ASP A 410 -0.88 -3.02 -4.62
N VAL A 411 -0.17 -3.76 -3.75
CA VAL A 411 -0.31 -3.75 -2.28
C VAL A 411 0.34 -2.53 -1.61
N ALA A 412 -0.39 -1.45 -1.36
CA ALA A 412 0.17 -0.24 -0.72
C ALA A 412 0.69 -0.44 0.72
N VAL A 413 0.05 -1.33 1.49
CA VAL A 413 0.42 -1.64 2.89
C VAL A 413 0.40 -3.15 3.10
N LEU A 414 1.45 -3.72 3.67
CA LEU A 414 1.49 -5.13 4.06
C LEU A 414 1.22 -5.26 5.57
N VAL A 415 0.31 -6.12 5.96
CA VAL A 415 -0.05 -6.40 7.36
C VAL A 415 0.46 -7.79 7.73
N VAL A 416 1.22 -7.84 8.82
CA VAL A 416 1.62 -9.08 9.50
C VAL A 416 0.95 -9.09 10.86
N PHE A 417 -0.10 -9.90 11.03
CA PHE A 417 -0.93 -9.86 12.23
C PHE A 417 -0.73 -11.08 13.13
N GLY A 418 0.22 -11.01 14.06
CA GLY A 418 0.37 -12.02 15.10
C GLY A 418 0.91 -13.34 14.59
N ALA A 419 1.96 -13.34 13.78
CA ALA A 419 2.59 -14.57 13.29
C ALA A 419 3.22 -15.39 14.44
N ARG A 420 2.72 -16.62 14.60
CA ARG A 420 3.03 -17.52 15.73
C ARG A 420 4.10 -18.55 15.38
N ARG A 421 4.41 -18.73 14.10
CA ARG A 421 5.52 -19.56 13.61
C ARG A 421 6.70 -18.70 13.15
N PRO A 422 7.93 -19.26 13.14
CA PRO A 422 9.06 -18.57 12.54
C PRO A 422 8.82 -18.35 11.05
N MET A 423 9.10 -17.15 10.58
CA MET A 423 9.12 -16.79 9.16
C MET A 423 10.38 -17.35 8.50
N SER A 424 10.27 -17.79 7.25
CA SER A 424 11.44 -18.22 6.49
C SER A 424 12.33 -17.03 6.11
N GLU A 425 13.60 -17.29 5.78
CA GLU A 425 14.49 -16.23 5.25
C GLU A 425 13.91 -15.55 4.01
N ARG A 426 13.20 -16.31 3.17
CA ARG A 426 12.52 -15.77 1.98
C ARG A 426 11.39 -14.82 2.36
N ASP A 427 10.57 -15.17 3.35
CA ASP A 427 9.47 -14.31 3.81
C ASP A 427 10.01 -13.00 4.39
N MET A 428 11.03 -13.09 5.26
CA MET A 428 11.68 -11.91 5.83
C MET A 428 12.34 -11.05 4.74
N TYR A 429 12.96 -11.66 3.73
CA TYR A 429 13.48 -10.95 2.57
C TYR A 429 12.39 -10.20 1.81
N MET A 430 11.23 -10.82 1.56
CA MET A 430 10.13 -10.14 0.86
C MET A 430 9.57 -8.95 1.66
N ILE A 431 9.44 -9.09 2.98
CA ILE A 431 9.04 -7.99 3.87
C ILE A 431 10.08 -6.86 3.84
N ASP A 432 11.37 -7.22 3.88
CA ASP A 432 12.46 -6.24 3.78
C ASP A 432 12.45 -5.51 2.43
N GLN A 433 12.35 -6.23 1.31
CA GLN A 433 12.24 -5.62 -0.02
C GLN A 433 11.03 -4.70 -0.14
N PHE A 434 9.90 -5.08 0.48
CA PHE A 434 8.69 -4.27 0.52
C PHE A 434 8.86 -2.99 1.36
N LEU A 435 9.61 -3.05 2.48
CA LEU A 435 9.97 -1.85 3.24
C LEU A 435 10.95 -0.96 2.46
N LEU A 436 11.93 -1.57 1.79
CA LEU A 436 12.96 -0.87 1.01
C LEU A 436 12.40 -0.19 -0.23
N SER A 437 11.30 -0.69 -0.81
CA SER A 437 10.56 0.02 -1.86
C SER A 437 9.78 1.23 -1.35
N GLY A 438 9.82 1.53 -0.05
CA GLY A 438 9.19 2.70 0.55
C GLY A 438 7.71 2.49 0.92
N ARG A 439 7.21 1.26 0.78
CA ARG A 439 5.86 0.84 1.17
C ARG A 439 5.83 0.50 2.66
N SER A 440 4.65 0.54 3.25
CA SER A 440 4.50 0.46 4.71
C SER A 440 4.14 -0.95 5.15
N VAL A 441 4.86 -1.47 6.15
CA VAL A 441 4.50 -2.72 6.83
C VAL A 441 3.91 -2.39 8.19
N LEU A 442 2.76 -2.99 8.50
CA LEU A 442 2.14 -2.93 9.81
C LEU A 442 2.28 -4.30 10.48
N VAL A 443 2.96 -4.33 11.61
CA VAL A 443 3.22 -5.57 12.35
C VAL A 443 2.49 -5.52 13.70
N PHE A 444 1.62 -6.49 13.93
CA PHE A 444 1.06 -6.77 15.24
C PHE A 444 1.76 -7.99 15.82
N LEU A 445 2.37 -7.83 16.98
CA LEU A 445 3.05 -8.92 17.66
C LEU A 445 2.09 -9.56 18.65
N ASP A 446 1.80 -10.84 18.42
CA ASP A 446 1.15 -11.72 19.40
C ASP A 446 2.22 -12.72 19.84
N THR A 447 2.83 -12.49 21.00
CA THR A 447 4.00 -13.27 21.45
C THR A 447 3.65 -14.33 22.48
N TRP A 448 2.39 -14.37 22.98
CA TRP A 448 2.01 -15.25 24.09
C TRP A 448 0.69 -15.98 23.81
N ASP A 449 0.70 -17.29 24.00
CA ASP A 449 -0.49 -18.09 24.23
C ASP A 449 -0.86 -18.04 25.72
N ILE A 450 -2.03 -17.50 26.05
CA ILE A 450 -2.52 -17.40 27.43
C ILE A 450 -3.88 -18.07 27.50
N ALA A 451 -3.94 -19.17 28.25
CA ALA A 451 -5.19 -19.87 28.53
C ALA A 451 -5.37 -20.08 30.04
N VAL A 452 -6.58 -19.84 30.52
CA VAL A 452 -6.94 -19.99 31.92
C VAL A 452 -7.80 -21.24 32.06
N PHE A 453 -7.29 -22.25 32.77
CA PHE A 453 -7.98 -23.53 32.97
C PHE A 453 -8.42 -23.71 34.42
N ASN A 454 -9.50 -24.49 34.60
CA ASN A 454 -9.99 -24.95 35.91
C ASN A 454 -10.21 -23.82 36.92
N LEU A 455 -11.14 -22.92 36.61
CA LEU A 455 -11.57 -21.89 37.54
C LEU A 455 -12.34 -22.53 38.69
N ARG A 456 -11.86 -22.32 39.92
CA ARG A 456 -12.49 -22.77 41.17
C ARG A 456 -12.79 -21.59 42.07
N THR A 457 -13.77 -21.71 42.95
CA THR A 457 -14.01 -20.69 43.99
C THR A 457 -12.82 -20.65 44.95
N SER A 458 -12.33 -19.46 45.30
CA SER A 458 -11.21 -19.31 46.23
C SER A 458 -11.54 -19.89 47.61
N ASP A 459 -10.64 -20.69 48.18
CA ASP A 459 -10.81 -21.28 49.53
C ASP A 459 -10.55 -20.29 50.67
N THR A 460 -9.98 -19.12 50.37
CA THR A 460 -9.70 -18.07 51.36
C THR A 460 -10.90 -17.16 51.54
N SER A 461 -11.51 -17.25 52.72
CA SER A 461 -12.60 -16.38 53.15
C SER A 461 -12.20 -14.90 53.12
N LEU A 462 -12.74 -14.14 52.15
CA LEU A 462 -13.28 -12.77 52.28
C LEU A 462 -13.70 -12.29 50.88
N GLY A 463 -14.98 -12.51 50.55
CA GLY A 463 -15.61 -12.07 49.30
C GLY A 463 -16.18 -13.26 48.52
N ALA A 464 -17.49 -13.46 48.60
CA ALA A 464 -18.19 -14.35 47.68
C ALA A 464 -17.96 -13.88 46.24
N ASP A 465 -17.73 -14.84 45.33
CA ASP A 465 -17.61 -14.70 43.87
C ASP A 465 -16.19 -14.60 43.28
N ALA A 466 -15.12 -14.68 44.06
CA ALA A 466 -13.76 -14.77 43.50
C ALA A 466 -13.47 -16.18 42.92
N LEU A 467 -13.49 -16.30 41.59
CA LEU A 467 -12.97 -17.47 40.86
C LEU A 467 -11.44 -17.36 40.72
N VAL A 468 -10.72 -18.38 41.18
CA VAL A 468 -9.27 -18.54 41.06
C VAL A 468 -8.98 -19.65 40.05
N ALA A 469 -8.09 -19.39 39.09
CA ALA A 469 -7.65 -20.40 38.14
C ALA A 469 -6.64 -21.35 38.79
N ASP A 470 -6.87 -22.65 38.67
CA ASP A 470 -5.96 -23.66 39.22
C ASP A 470 -4.68 -23.80 38.39
N LYS A 471 -4.77 -23.55 37.07
CA LYS A 471 -3.61 -23.49 36.15
C LYS A 471 -3.80 -22.42 35.07
N THR A 472 -2.87 -21.47 35.02
CA THR A 472 -2.72 -20.55 33.88
C THR A 472 -1.65 -21.11 32.94
N HIS A 473 -2.05 -21.51 31.74
CA HIS A 473 -1.12 -21.82 30.66
C HIS A 473 -0.60 -20.51 30.06
N ARG A 474 0.72 -20.38 30.01
CA ARG A 474 1.42 -19.25 29.42
C ARG A 474 2.61 -19.79 28.64
N GLN A 475 2.56 -19.70 27.32
CA GLN A 475 3.63 -20.16 26.46
C GLN A 475 3.95 -19.09 25.43
N ALA A 476 5.24 -18.78 25.25
CA ALA A 476 5.64 -17.86 24.19
C ALA A 476 5.50 -18.56 22.83
N TRP A 477 4.95 -17.85 21.84
CA TRP A 477 4.93 -18.34 20.46
C TRP A 477 6.35 -18.39 19.89
N PRO A 478 6.73 -19.44 19.16
CA PRO A 478 8.07 -19.57 18.58
C PRO A 478 8.20 -18.70 17.32
N THR A 479 8.15 -17.38 17.44
CA THR A 479 8.27 -16.43 16.32
C THR A 479 9.64 -15.76 16.30
N ASN A 480 10.16 -15.45 15.10
CA ASN A 480 11.43 -14.74 14.88
C ASN A 480 11.23 -13.27 14.45
N LEU A 481 10.00 -12.75 14.51
CA LEU A 481 9.71 -11.36 14.15
C LEU A 481 10.40 -10.34 15.04
N ALA A 482 10.60 -10.64 16.33
CA ALA A 482 11.27 -9.72 17.25
C ALA A 482 12.73 -9.46 16.81
N ASP A 483 13.43 -10.51 16.39
CA ASP A 483 14.80 -10.41 15.88
C ASP A 483 14.83 -9.63 14.56
N PHE A 484 13.90 -9.93 13.65
CA PHE A 484 13.77 -9.20 12.38
C PHE A 484 13.54 -7.69 12.60
N LEU A 485 12.60 -7.33 13.47
CA LEU A 485 12.27 -5.93 13.78
C LEU A 485 13.44 -5.18 14.44
N SER A 486 14.33 -5.89 15.13
CA SER A 486 15.51 -5.28 15.77
C SER A 486 16.45 -4.61 14.77
N HIS A 487 16.48 -5.09 13.52
CA HIS A 487 17.23 -4.47 12.43
C HIS A 487 16.68 -3.10 12.02
N TYR A 488 15.40 -2.83 12.29
CA TYR A 488 14.73 -1.55 12.05
C TYR A 488 14.64 -0.67 13.30
N GLY A 489 15.38 -1.01 14.36
CA GLY A 489 15.43 -0.23 15.61
C GLY A 489 14.26 -0.48 16.57
N VAL A 490 13.38 -1.44 16.28
CA VAL A 490 12.29 -1.86 17.18
C VAL A 490 12.68 -3.15 17.86
N LYS A 491 12.79 -3.15 19.19
CA LYS A 491 13.19 -4.33 19.98
C LYS A 491 12.08 -4.77 20.93
N PRO A 492 11.17 -5.66 20.50
CA PRO A 492 10.15 -6.22 21.38
C PRO A 492 10.82 -7.08 22.45
N GLU A 493 10.57 -6.81 23.72
CA GLU A 493 11.18 -7.59 24.81
C GLU A 493 10.53 -8.97 25.01
N GLY A 494 9.37 -9.22 24.39
CA GLY A 494 8.61 -10.44 24.56
C GLY A 494 8.05 -10.63 25.97
N THR A 495 8.04 -9.59 26.80
CA THR A 495 7.51 -9.61 28.17
C THR A 495 5.99 -9.41 28.15
N LEU A 496 5.27 -10.19 28.97
CA LEU A 496 3.84 -9.99 29.16
C LEU A 496 3.61 -8.78 30.08
N VAL A 497 2.95 -7.74 29.56
CA VAL A 497 2.55 -6.56 30.34
C VAL A 497 1.17 -6.80 30.94
N VAL A 498 1.05 -6.67 32.27
CA VAL A 498 -0.20 -6.90 33.00
C VAL A 498 -0.51 -5.66 33.85
N GLU A 499 -1.73 -5.12 33.74
CA GLU A 499 -2.22 -4.00 34.56
C GLU A 499 -3.16 -4.52 35.67
N PRO A 500 -2.70 -4.55 36.93
CA PRO A 500 -3.49 -5.14 38.02
C PRO A 500 -4.66 -4.27 38.48
N ASN A 501 -4.67 -2.96 38.21
CA ASN A 501 -5.68 -2.04 38.78
C ASN A 501 -6.78 -1.64 37.77
N GLN A 502 -6.47 -1.64 36.48
CA GLN A 502 -7.40 -1.31 35.40
C GLN A 502 -7.48 -2.45 34.39
N HIS A 503 -8.23 -3.49 34.74
CA HIS A 503 -8.50 -4.65 33.89
C HIS A 503 -10.01 -4.92 33.82
N GLU A 504 -10.48 -5.39 32.67
CA GLU A 504 -11.86 -5.85 32.52
C GLU A 504 -12.06 -7.19 33.23
N ALA A 505 -13.26 -7.42 33.77
CA ALA A 505 -13.63 -8.70 34.33
C ALA A 505 -13.66 -9.75 33.22
N ILE A 506 -12.87 -10.82 33.38
CA ILE A 506 -12.88 -11.95 32.44
C ILE A 506 -14.25 -12.65 32.55
N THR A 507 -15.07 -12.54 31.50
CA THR A 507 -16.34 -13.27 31.43
C THR A 507 -16.05 -14.70 31.01
N VAL A 508 -16.21 -15.62 31.95
CA VAL A 508 -16.05 -17.05 31.71
C VAL A 508 -17.37 -17.57 31.16
N LEU A 509 -17.39 -17.92 29.87
CA LEU A 509 -18.52 -18.64 29.28
C LEU A 509 -18.61 -20.01 29.97
N GLN A 510 -19.47 -20.14 30.97
CA GLN A 510 -19.81 -21.44 31.55
C GLN A 510 -20.39 -22.31 30.43
N MET A 511 -19.62 -23.29 29.96
CA MET A 511 -20.21 -24.44 29.27
C MET A 511 -21.13 -25.13 30.29
N GLN A 512 -22.44 -24.95 30.12
CA GLN A 512 -23.43 -25.77 30.81
C GLN A 512 -23.09 -27.23 30.54
N ARG A 513 -22.60 -27.95 31.55
CA ARG A 513 -22.64 -29.41 31.56
C ARG A 513 -24.10 -29.81 31.44
N GLN A 514 -24.51 -30.26 30.25
CA GLN A 514 -25.67 -31.12 30.14
C GLN A 514 -25.23 -32.53 30.52
N GLY A 515 -25.75 -33.04 31.63
CA GLY A 515 -25.64 -34.45 32.07
C GLY A 515 -24.46 -34.74 32.96
#